data_AF-A0A920B627-F1
#
_entry.id   AF-A0A920B627-F1
#
_cell.length_a   1.000
_cell.length_b   1.000
_cell.length_c   1.000
_cell.angle_alpha   90.00
_cell.angle_beta   90.00
_cell.angle_gamma   90.00
#
_symmetry.space_group_name_H-M   'P 1'
#
loop_
_entity.id
_entity.type
_entity.pdbx_description
1 polymer ?
#
loop_
_entity_poly.entity_id
_entity_poly.type
_entity_poly.pdbx_seq_one_letter_code
_entity_poly.pdbx_strand_id
1 'polypeptide(L)'
;MTRTIFEIIFLIEILYLAFHYFKLFKNVVKIRRETKISIGHNNKKLERAVRAHGNFCETSPLIIILNFILYFNNLLFFAVLSLLFLAIGRTIHSFAVSDINEDINDRRKGMKFTLYSLFIAIIGIIFYIIKLIYYLFQANINTTFLPQYFFVI
;
A
#
# COMPACT_ATOMS: atom_id res chain seq x y z
N MET A 1 -9.73 22.48 5.52
CA MET A 1 -8.25 22.60 5.38
C MET A 1 -7.55 21.28 5.66
N THR A 2 -7.74 20.67 6.84
CA THR A 2 -7.10 19.38 7.20
C THR A 2 -7.39 18.25 6.22
N ARG A 3 -8.66 18.00 5.85
CA ARG A 3 -9.03 16.97 4.86
C ARG A 3 -8.26 17.10 3.55
N THR A 4 -8.20 18.30 2.99
CA THR A 4 -7.48 18.60 1.74
C THR A 4 -5.99 18.28 1.85
N ILE A 5 -5.37 18.55 3.01
CA ILE A 5 -3.96 18.20 3.25
C ILE A 5 -3.77 16.68 3.19
N PHE A 6 -4.64 15.91 3.87
CA PHE A 6 -4.58 14.45 3.83
C PHE A 6 -4.84 13.88 2.43
N GLU A 7 -5.78 14.47 1.67
CA GLU A 7 -6.04 14.08 0.28
C GLU A 7 -4.82 14.32 -0.61
N ILE A 8 -4.15 15.47 -0.46
CA ILE A 8 -2.91 15.77 -1.21
C ILE A 8 -1.83 14.75 -0.87
N ILE A 9 -1.61 14.44 0.41
CA ILE A 9 -0.61 13.45 0.83
C ILE A 9 -0.95 12.07 0.25
N PHE A 10 -2.20 11.63 0.38
CA PHE A 10 -2.67 10.36 -0.17
C PHE A 10 -2.38 10.26 -1.67
N LEU A 11 -2.70 11.30 -2.45
CA LEU A 11 -2.48 11.31 -3.89
C LEU A 11 -0.99 11.33 -4.25
N ILE A 12 -0.14 12.01 -3.47
CA ILE A 12 1.32 11.99 -3.64
C ILE A 12 1.86 10.58 -3.41
N GLU A 13 1.38 9.86 -2.41
CA GLU A 13 1.80 8.48 -2.12
C GLU A 13 1.36 7.50 -3.22
N ILE A 14 0.14 7.65 -3.74
CA ILE A 14 -0.34 6.88 -4.90
C ILE A 14 0.55 7.16 -6.12
N LEU A 15 0.85 8.43 -6.39
CA LEU A 15 1.73 8.82 -7.50
C LEU A 15 3.12 8.22 -7.34
N TYR A 16 3.67 8.28 -6.13
CA TYR A 16 4.95 7.66 -5.80
C TYR A 16 4.96 6.15 -6.11
N LEU A 17 3.94 5.41 -5.65
CA LEU A 17 3.83 3.97 -5.87
C LEU A 17 3.68 3.63 -7.35
N ALA A 18 2.96 4.44 -8.13
CA ALA A 18 2.86 4.29 -9.58
C ALA A 18 4.21 4.50 -10.29
N PHE A 19 4.98 5.53 -9.91
CA PHE A 19 6.34 5.72 -10.43
C PHE A 19 7.28 4.59 -10.02
N HIS A 20 7.14 4.09 -8.79
CA HIS A 20 7.92 2.97 -8.30
C HIS A 20 7.65 1.69 -9.11
N TYR A 21 6.38 1.39 -9.38
CA TYR A 21 5.99 0.32 -10.29
C TYR A 21 6.66 0.47 -11.66
N PHE A 22 6.55 1.66 -12.26
CA PHE A 22 7.11 1.93 -13.59
C PHE A 22 8.64 1.77 -13.62
N LYS A 23 9.33 2.17 -12.54
CA LYS A 23 10.77 1.98 -12.38
C LYS A 23 11.14 0.49 -12.37
N LEU A 24 10.41 -0.34 -11.62
CA LEU A 24 10.65 -1.79 -11.57
C LEU A 24 10.37 -2.46 -12.92
N PHE A 25 9.27 -2.08 -13.58
CA PHE A 25 8.93 -2.54 -14.92
C PHE A 25 10.06 -2.22 -15.93
N LYS A 26 10.53 -0.95 -15.96
CA LYS A 26 11.63 -0.54 -16.83
C LYS A 26 12.92 -1.31 -16.55
N ASN A 27 13.21 -1.62 -15.28
CA ASN A 27 14.38 -2.40 -14.92
C ASN A 27 14.33 -3.82 -15.49
N VAL A 28 13.18 -4.49 -15.40
CA VAL A 28 12.97 -5.81 -16.03
C VAL A 28 13.18 -5.73 -17.55
N VAL A 29 12.56 -4.75 -18.22
CA VAL A 29 12.68 -4.57 -19.68
C VAL A 29 14.14 -4.34 -20.08
N LYS A 30 14.87 -3.48 -19.34
CA LYS A 30 16.28 -3.19 -19.58
C LYS A 30 17.12 -4.47 -19.52
N ILE A 31 17.01 -5.24 -18.43
CA ILE A 31 17.81 -6.45 -18.23
C ILE A 31 17.45 -7.54 -19.24
N ARG A 32 16.18 -7.66 -19.65
CA ARG A 32 15.78 -8.58 -20.75
C ARG A 32 16.48 -8.24 -22.06
N ARG A 33 16.59 -6.96 -22.41
CA ARG A 33 17.30 -6.51 -23.62
C ARG A 33 18.80 -6.80 -23.53
N GLU A 34 19.42 -6.56 -22.38
CA GLU A 34 20.85 -6.82 -22.15
C GLU A 34 21.17 -8.32 -22.20
N THR A 35 20.33 -9.17 -21.61
CA THR A 35 20.53 -10.62 -21.55
C THR A 35 20.04 -11.37 -22.78
N LYS A 36 19.28 -10.71 -23.67
CA LYS A 36 18.60 -11.30 -24.83
C LYS A 36 17.67 -12.48 -24.48
N ILE A 37 17.14 -12.51 -23.25
CA ILE A 37 16.19 -13.52 -22.78
C ILE A 37 14.77 -12.98 -22.91
N SER A 38 14.01 -13.52 -23.87
CA SER A 38 12.61 -13.14 -24.11
C SER A 38 11.68 -13.67 -23.01
N ILE A 39 11.76 -14.96 -22.68
CA ILE A 39 10.92 -15.66 -21.70
C ILE A 39 11.82 -16.45 -20.73
N GLY A 40 11.36 -16.60 -19.48
CA GLY A 40 12.13 -17.23 -18.42
C GLY A 40 13.13 -16.27 -17.76
N HIS A 41 14.01 -16.85 -16.95
CA HIS A 41 14.92 -16.14 -16.05
C HIS A 41 16.22 -16.92 -15.77
N ASN A 42 16.84 -17.51 -16.79
CA ASN A 42 18.15 -18.21 -16.67
C ASN A 42 19.35 -17.25 -16.44
N ASN A 43 19.10 -16.08 -15.85
CA ASN A 43 20.11 -15.11 -15.46
C ASN A 43 19.74 -14.55 -14.08
N LYS A 44 20.67 -14.64 -13.12
CA LYS A 44 20.44 -14.24 -11.72
C LYS A 44 19.98 -12.78 -11.58
N LYS A 45 20.49 -11.85 -12.39
CA LYS A 45 20.04 -10.43 -12.36
C LYS A 45 18.62 -10.28 -12.87
N LEU A 46 18.28 -11.00 -13.95
CA LEU A 46 16.93 -10.98 -14.52
C LEU A 46 15.92 -11.60 -13.55
N GLU A 47 16.25 -12.73 -12.94
CA GLU A 47 15.40 -13.39 -11.93
C GLU A 47 15.07 -12.43 -10.78
N ARG A 48 16.08 -11.77 -10.21
CA ARG A 48 15.91 -10.81 -9.11
C ARG A 48 15.07 -9.60 -9.51
N ALA A 49 15.32 -9.03 -10.69
CA ALA A 49 14.52 -7.91 -11.20
C ALA A 49 13.05 -8.30 -11.42
N VAL A 50 12.81 -9.49 -12.01
CA VAL A 50 11.45 -10.03 -12.19
C VAL A 50 10.77 -10.25 -10.85
N ARG A 51 11.48 -10.76 -9.84
CA ARG A 51 10.91 -10.96 -8.50
C ARG A 51 10.62 -9.66 -7.75
N ALA A 52 11.49 -8.66 -7.85
CA ALA A 52 11.22 -7.35 -7.28
C ALA A 52 9.94 -6.73 -7.86
N HIS A 53 9.77 -6.81 -9.18
CA HIS A 53 8.57 -6.34 -9.88
C HIS A 53 7.33 -7.20 -9.57
N GLY A 54 7.45 -8.52 -9.63
CA GLY A 54 6.37 -9.47 -9.33
C GLY A 54 5.82 -9.29 -7.92
N ASN A 55 6.70 -9.24 -6.91
CA ASN A 55 6.29 -8.99 -5.52
C ASN A 55 5.52 -7.66 -5.37
N PHE A 56 5.84 -6.64 -6.18
CA PHE A 56 5.11 -5.37 -6.14
C PHE A 56 3.69 -5.56 -6.68
N CYS A 57 3.56 -6.25 -7.81
CA CYS A 57 2.28 -6.54 -8.47
C CYS A 57 1.37 -7.46 -7.64
N GLU A 58 1.95 -8.38 -6.87
CA GLU A 58 1.20 -9.36 -6.08
C GLU A 58 0.61 -8.77 -4.79
N THR A 59 1.30 -7.81 -4.14
CA THR A 59 0.94 -7.34 -2.80
C THR A 59 0.40 -5.92 -2.76
N SER A 60 1.00 -5.00 -3.52
CA SER A 60 0.68 -3.57 -3.43
C SER A 60 -0.74 -3.24 -3.92
N PRO A 61 -1.27 -3.84 -5.02
CA PRO A 61 -2.62 -3.54 -5.50
C PRO A 61 -3.71 -3.82 -4.48
N LEU A 62 -3.63 -4.94 -3.74
CA LEU A 62 -4.60 -5.26 -2.69
C LEU A 62 -4.64 -4.17 -1.62
N ILE A 63 -3.46 -3.75 -1.13
CA ILE A 63 -3.35 -2.71 -0.10
C ILE A 63 -3.85 -1.37 -0.63
N ILE A 64 -3.52 -1.01 -1.87
CA ILE A 64 -4.01 0.22 -2.51
C ILE A 64 -5.54 0.21 -2.62
N ILE A 65 -6.16 -0.92 -2.99
CA ILE A 65 -7.63 -1.06 -3.06
C ILE A 65 -8.26 -0.83 -1.69
N LEU A 66 -7.74 -1.45 -0.63
CA LEU A 66 -8.24 -1.23 0.74
C LEU A 66 -8.17 0.26 1.13
N ASN A 67 -7.08 0.92 0.76
CA ASN A 67 -6.89 2.34 1.03
C ASN A 67 -7.82 3.25 0.21
N PHE A 68 -8.20 2.87 -1.02
CA PHE A 68 -9.25 3.58 -1.76
C PHE A 68 -10.62 3.46 -1.08
N ILE A 69 -10.96 2.28 -0.53
CA ILE A 69 -12.20 2.12 0.24
C ILE A 69 -12.20 3.08 1.43
N LEU A 70 -11.08 3.20 2.15
CA LEU A 70 -10.94 4.15 3.27
C LEU A 70 -11.04 5.60 2.80
N TYR A 71 -10.37 5.96 1.70
CA TYR A 71 -10.42 7.29 1.09
C TYR A 71 -11.85 7.73 0.77
N PHE A 72 -12.61 6.90 0.04
CA PHE A 72 -13.98 7.23 -0.36
C PHE A 72 -14.97 7.31 0.82
N ASN A 73 -14.60 6.76 1.98
CA ASN A 73 -15.39 6.80 3.20
C ASN A 73 -14.91 7.83 4.23
N ASN A 74 -14.11 8.81 3.79
CA ASN A 74 -13.53 9.87 4.63
C ASN A 74 -12.64 9.35 5.79
N LEU A 75 -12.10 8.14 5.69
CA LEU A 75 -11.17 7.56 6.67
C LEU A 75 -9.71 7.78 6.24
N LEU A 76 -9.42 9.01 5.82
CA LEU A 76 -8.13 9.43 5.25
C LEU A 76 -6.95 9.22 6.19
N PHE A 77 -7.17 9.31 7.51
CA PHE A 77 -6.11 9.06 8.49
C PHE A 77 -5.51 7.65 8.37
N PHE A 78 -6.37 6.62 8.33
CA PHE A 78 -5.93 5.24 8.12
C PHE A 78 -5.31 5.06 6.74
N ALA A 79 -5.91 5.71 5.73
CA ALA A 79 -5.48 5.59 4.34
C ALA A 79 -4.06 6.10 4.12
N VAL A 80 -3.78 7.33 4.56
CA VAL A 80 -2.45 7.97 4.46
C VAL A 80 -1.42 7.20 5.27
N LEU A 81 -1.74 6.84 6.53
CA LEU A 81 -0.77 6.12 7.36
C LEU A 81 -0.43 4.74 6.78
N SER A 82 -1.42 4.02 6.25
CA SER A 82 -1.17 2.74 5.57
C SER A 82 -0.30 2.91 4.32
N LEU A 83 -0.60 3.89 3.46
CA LEU A 83 0.17 4.11 2.23
C LEU A 83 1.60 4.59 2.50
N LEU A 84 1.83 5.37 3.56
CA LEU A 84 3.18 5.76 3.99
C LEU A 84 4.05 4.53 4.29
N PHE A 85 3.51 3.60 5.09
CA PHE A 85 4.19 2.34 5.40
C PHE A 85 4.39 1.47 4.15
N LEU A 86 3.42 1.47 3.21
CA LEU A 86 3.55 0.75 1.95
C LEU A 86 4.71 1.34 1.13
N ALA A 87 4.74 2.65 0.94
CA ALA A 87 5.76 3.35 0.17
C ALA A 87 7.16 3.06 0.72
N ILE A 88 7.36 3.19 2.04
CA ILE A 88 8.63 2.87 2.70
C ILE A 88 8.98 1.38 2.50
N GLY A 89 8.03 0.48 2.78
CA GLY A 89 8.25 -0.96 2.71
C GLY A 89 8.62 -1.44 1.31
N ARG A 90 7.89 -1.00 0.28
CA ARG A 90 8.13 -1.37 -1.13
C ARG A 90 9.46 -0.83 -1.63
N THR A 91 9.87 0.34 -1.16
CA THR A 91 11.17 0.94 -1.50
C THR A 91 12.31 0.09 -0.97
N ILE A 92 12.33 -0.15 0.34
CA ILE A 92 13.39 -0.95 0.99
C ILE A 92 13.43 -2.37 0.41
N HIS A 93 12.26 -3.01 0.28
CA HIS A 93 12.17 -4.40 -0.19
C HIS A 93 12.65 -4.56 -1.63
N SER A 94 12.23 -3.68 -2.54
CA SER A 94 12.61 -3.79 -3.95
C SER A 94 14.09 -3.53 -4.17
N PHE A 95 14.69 -2.58 -3.46
CA PHE A 95 16.13 -2.35 -3.49
C PHE A 95 16.90 -3.59 -3.01
N ALA A 96 16.55 -4.15 -1.85
CA ALA A 96 17.18 -5.35 -1.32
C ALA A 96 17.05 -6.56 -2.27
N VAL A 97 15.85 -6.82 -2.81
CA VAL A 97 15.63 -7.94 -3.74
C VAL A 97 16.37 -7.74 -5.06
N SER A 98 16.50 -6.50 -5.54
CA SER A 98 17.20 -6.22 -6.81
C SER A 98 18.73 -6.35 -6.72
N ASP A 99 19.31 -6.22 -5.52
CA ASP A 99 20.74 -6.32 -5.30
C ASP A 99 21.21 -7.78 -5.24
N ILE A 100 22.24 -8.14 -6.00
CA ILE A 100 22.79 -9.50 -6.03
C ILE A 100 23.51 -9.87 -4.72
N ASN A 101 23.96 -8.86 -3.97
CA ASN A 101 24.65 -8.96 -2.68
C ASN A 101 23.70 -8.59 -1.52
N GLU A 102 22.41 -8.94 -1.65
CA GLU A 102 21.37 -8.51 -0.71
C GLU A 102 21.75 -8.67 0.77
N ASP A 103 21.40 -7.66 1.57
CA ASP A 103 21.22 -7.86 3.00
C ASP A 103 19.79 -8.40 3.24
N ILE A 104 19.72 -9.64 3.74
CA ILE A 104 18.47 -10.31 4.11
C ILE A 104 17.69 -9.50 5.15
N ASN A 105 18.36 -8.74 6.02
CA ASN A 105 17.72 -7.92 7.02
C ASN A 105 16.90 -6.79 6.40
N ASP A 106 17.38 -6.16 5.34
CA ASP A 106 16.65 -5.11 4.64
C ASP A 106 15.44 -5.67 3.89
N ARG A 107 15.57 -6.88 3.31
CA ARG A 107 14.43 -7.60 2.75
C ARG A 107 13.34 -7.84 3.80
N ARG A 108 13.72 -8.25 5.01
CA ARG A 108 12.81 -8.49 6.15
C ARG A 108 12.18 -7.19 6.66
N LYS A 109 12.95 -6.11 6.78
CA LYS A 109 12.42 -4.79 7.16
C LYS A 109 11.36 -4.32 6.17
N GLY A 110 11.66 -4.33 4.87
CA GLY A 110 10.71 -3.93 3.84
C GLY A 110 9.42 -4.77 3.84
N MET A 111 9.54 -6.08 4.10
CA MET A 111 8.39 -6.97 4.26
C MET A 111 7.56 -6.59 5.51
N LYS A 112 8.19 -6.32 6.66
CA LYS A 112 7.49 -5.89 7.88
C LYS A 112 6.71 -4.60 7.66
N PHE A 113 7.30 -3.59 7.01
CA PHE A 113 6.60 -2.35 6.68
C PHE A 113 5.39 -2.58 5.75
N THR A 114 5.53 -3.48 4.76
CA THR A 114 4.40 -3.86 3.90
C THR A 114 3.27 -4.54 4.69
N LEU A 115 3.61 -5.39 5.67
CA LEU A 115 2.63 -6.02 6.56
C LEU A 115 1.96 -5.01 7.50
N TYR A 116 2.72 -4.07 8.07
CA TYR A 116 2.15 -3.00 8.89
C TYR A 116 1.17 -2.14 8.09
N SER A 117 1.51 -1.80 6.85
CA SER A 117 0.61 -1.13 5.93
C SER A 117 -0.71 -1.88 5.75
N LEU A 118 -0.65 -3.20 5.48
CA LEU A 118 -1.83 -4.04 5.36
C LEU A 118 -2.67 -4.06 6.64
N PHE A 119 -2.04 -4.22 7.81
CA PHE A 119 -2.75 -4.23 9.08
C PHE A 119 -3.44 -2.91 9.40
N ILE A 120 -2.79 -1.77 9.11
CA ILE A 120 -3.40 -0.44 9.29
C ILE A 120 -4.65 -0.30 8.41
N ALA A 121 -4.57 -0.75 7.15
CA ALA A 121 -5.73 -0.73 6.25
C ALA A 121 -6.86 -1.63 6.77
N ILE A 122 -6.54 -2.86 7.22
CA ILE A 122 -7.52 -3.77 7.82
C ILE A 122 -8.19 -3.16 9.05
N ILE A 123 -7.41 -2.55 9.95
CA ILE A 123 -7.95 -1.86 11.13
C ILE A 123 -8.89 -0.73 10.73
N GLY A 124 -8.53 0.06 9.71
CA GLY A 124 -9.39 1.11 9.18
C GLY A 124 -10.73 0.56 8.64
N ILE A 125 -10.70 -0.59 7.96
CA ILE A 125 -11.91 -1.24 7.45
C ILE A 125 -12.78 -1.76 8.60
N ILE A 126 -12.17 -2.39 9.62
CA ILE A 126 -12.88 -2.84 10.81
C ILE A 126 -13.54 -1.65 11.52
N PHE A 127 -12.82 -0.54 11.67
CA PHE A 127 -13.34 0.70 12.23
C PHE A 127 -14.54 1.23 11.43
N TYR A 128 -14.46 1.20 10.10
CA TYR A 128 -15.57 1.58 9.23
C TYR A 128 -16.82 0.71 9.45
N ILE A 129 -16.64 -0.61 9.53
CA ILE A 129 -17.74 -1.56 9.80
C ILE A 129 -18.40 -1.25 11.15
N ILE A 130 -17.61 -1.03 12.20
CA ILE A 130 -18.12 -0.67 13.53
C ILE A 130 -18.91 0.65 13.47
N LYS A 131 -18.41 1.65 12.76
CA LYS A 131 -19.09 2.94 12.54
C LYS A 131 -20.45 2.75 11.83
N LEU A 132 -20.52 1.90 10.82
CA LEU A 132 -21.79 1.58 10.13
C LEU A 132 -22.79 0.88 11.06
N ILE A 133 -22.33 -0.11 11.83
CA ILE A 133 -23.16 -0.83 12.81
C ILE A 133 -23.71 0.16 13.84
N TYR A 134 -22.88 1.07 14.35
CA TYR A 134 -23.30 2.10 15.29
C TYR A 134 -24.43 2.97 14.72
N TYR A 135 -24.30 3.48 13.49
CA TYR A 135 -25.35 4.28 12.86
C TYR A 135 -26.62 3.48 12.58
N LEU A 136 -26.50 2.20 12.22
CA LEU A 136 -27.65 1.31 12.06
C LEU A 136 -28.42 1.16 13.39
N PHE A 137 -27.71 0.95 14.51
CA PHE A 137 -28.34 0.90 15.83
C PHE A 137 -29.00 2.23 16.20
N GLN A 138 -28.31 3.35 15.98
CA GLN A 138 -28.86 4.68 16.28
C GLN A 138 -30.15 4.98 15.51
N ALA A 139 -30.19 4.63 14.21
CA ALA A 139 -31.36 4.83 13.37
C ALA A 139 -32.58 4.01 13.84
N ASN A 140 -32.36 2.78 14.32
CA ASN A 140 -33.43 1.92 14.82
C ASN A 140 -33.97 2.33 16.19
N ILE A 141 -33.17 3.00 17.02
CA ILE A 141 -33.57 3.40 18.39
C ILE A 141 -34.24 4.78 18.40
N ASN A 142 -34.38 5.49 17.26
CA ASN A 142 -35.11 6.77 17.15
C ASN A 142 -34.71 7.82 18.21
N THR A 143 -33.43 7.83 18.62
CA THR A 143 -32.97 8.67 19.72
C THR A 143 -31.95 9.69 19.26
N THR A 144 -32.34 10.95 19.40
CA THR A 144 -31.48 12.16 19.52
C THR A 144 -30.44 12.06 20.66
N PHE A 145 -30.34 10.94 21.38
CA PHE A 145 -29.54 10.77 22.61
C PHE A 145 -28.09 10.30 22.39
N LEU A 146 -27.77 9.73 21.24
CA LEU A 146 -26.40 9.31 20.94
C LEU A 146 -25.64 10.44 20.22
N PRO A 147 -24.57 11.01 20.80
CA PRO A 147 -23.90 12.18 20.25
C PRO A 147 -23.33 11.86 18.86
N GLN A 148 -23.78 12.60 17.84
CA GLN A 148 -23.31 12.47 16.45
C GLN A 148 -21.81 12.77 16.28
N TYR A 149 -21.16 13.35 17.29
CA TYR A 149 -19.80 13.89 17.23
C TYR A 149 -18.68 12.88 17.50
N PHE A 150 -18.98 11.65 17.95
CA PHE A 150 -17.92 10.72 18.39
C PHE A 150 -17.04 10.15 17.26
N PHE A 151 -17.46 10.26 15.99
CA PHE A 151 -16.78 9.64 14.83
C PHE A 151 -16.58 10.61 13.64
N VAL A 152 -16.52 11.92 13.88
CA VAL A 152 -16.39 12.97 12.85
C VAL A 152 -14.92 13.29 12.49
N ILE A 153 -13.96 12.49 12.95
CA ILE A 153 -12.53 12.66 12.58
C ILE A 153 -12.18 11.77 11.39
#